data_AF-W0V3P3-F1
#
_entry.id   AF-W0V3P3-F1
#
_cell.length_a   1.000
_cell.length_b   1.000
_cell.length_c   1.000
_cell.angle_alpha   90.00
_cell.angle_beta   90.00
_cell.angle_gamma   90.00
#
_symmetry.space_group_name_H-M   'P 1'
#
loop_
_entity.id
_entity.type
_entity.pdbx_description
1 polymer ?
#
loop_
_entity_poly.entity_id
_entity_poly.type
_entity_poly.pdbx_seq_one_letter_code
_entity_poly.pdbx_strand_id
1 'polypeptide(L)'
;MVLGFTMLISYGTVCHVVARSNHAEFARLAFKAVGKLDVAGRIAIILGIILGLVVARPFGYGSTWLLASYVLMVLAILNGALILEPFQKRMMAAAVAGTAPLLPQRSNVALYANIAGFFFWTASIWLMIAKP
;
A
#
# COMPACT_ATOMS: atom_id res chain seq x y z
N MET A 1 -1.65 -7.24 -10.85
CA MET A 1 -1.00 -6.02 -10.30
C MET A 1 -1.98 -4.92 -9.96
N VAL A 2 -2.75 -4.39 -10.92
CA VAL A 2 -3.71 -3.28 -10.69
C VAL A 2 -4.67 -3.56 -9.53
N LEU A 3 -5.26 -4.75 -9.47
CA LEU A 3 -6.14 -5.14 -8.36
C LEU A 3 -5.45 -5.14 -6.99
N GLY A 4 -4.21 -5.65 -6.91
CA GLY A 4 -3.43 -5.66 -5.67
C GLY A 4 -3.09 -4.25 -5.18
N PHE A 5 -2.73 -3.37 -6.12
CA PHE A 5 -2.54 -1.94 -5.85
C PHE A 5 -3.81 -1.28 -5.28
N THR A 6 -4.95 -1.47 -5.94
CA THR A 6 -6.22 -0.86 -5.51
C THR A 6 -6.60 -1.34 -4.11
N MET A 7 -6.35 -2.62 -3.78
CA MET A 7 -6.58 -3.17 -2.44
C MET A 7 -5.68 -2.52 -1.39
N LEU A 8 -4.37 -2.36 -1.64
CA LEU A 8 -3.44 -1.77 -0.68
C LEU A 8 -3.70 -0.28 -0.42
N ILE A 9 -4.06 0.49 -1.44
CA ILE A 9 -4.38 1.91 -1.27
C ILE A 9 -5.73 2.11 -0.59
N SER A 10 -6.72 1.31 -0.97
CA SER A 10 -8.02 1.30 -0.28
C SER A 10 -7.82 0.95 1.20
N TYR A 11 -6.99 -0.05 1.50
CA TYR A 11 -6.62 -0.40 2.87
C TYR A 11 -6.00 0.78 3.63
N GLY A 12 -4.95 1.41 3.08
CA GLY A 12 -4.30 2.56 3.71
C GLY A 12 -5.23 3.75 3.92
N THR A 13 -6.14 4.00 2.97
CA THR A 13 -7.11 5.10 3.04
C THR A 13 -8.17 4.84 4.11
N VAL A 14 -8.72 3.63 4.18
CA VAL A 14 -9.67 3.24 5.23
C VAL A 14 -9.01 3.36 6.61
N CYS A 15 -7.77 2.91 6.76
CA CYS A 15 -7.02 3.06 8.01
C CYS A 15 -6.92 4.53 8.45
N HIS A 16 -6.69 5.46 7.51
CA HIS A 16 -6.65 6.91 7.80
C HIS A 16 -8.02 7.50 8.15
N VAL A 17 -9.08 7.07 7.47
CA VAL A 17 -10.45 7.54 7.75
C VAL A 17 -10.91 7.03 9.12
N VAL A 18 -10.67 5.75 9.40
CA VAL A 18 -11.00 5.11 10.68
C VAL A 18 -10.19 5.71 11.82
N ALA A 19 -8.93 6.09 11.60
CA ALA A 19 -8.10 6.78 12.58
C ALA A 19 -8.66 8.15 13.02
N ARG A 20 -9.54 8.75 12.21
CA ARG A 20 -10.23 10.00 12.56
C ARG A 20 -11.56 9.78 13.28
N SER A 21 -12.01 8.53 13.41
CA SER A 21 -13.26 8.20 14.10
C SER A 21 -13.01 7.98 15.60
N ASN A 22 -13.89 8.52 16.46
CA ASN A 22 -13.80 8.37 17.92
C ASN A 22 -14.39 7.04 18.44
N HIS A 23 -14.82 6.13 17.55
CA HIS A 23 -15.52 4.91 17.91
C HIS A 23 -14.58 3.69 17.81
N ALA A 24 -14.04 3.25 18.94
CA ALA A 24 -13.10 2.13 19.01
C ALA A 24 -13.67 0.80 18.44
N GLU A 25 -14.97 0.56 18.64
CA GLU A 25 -15.64 -0.65 18.15
C GLU A 25 -15.77 -0.66 16.62
N PHE A 26 -16.12 0.49 16.02
CA PHE A 26 -16.13 0.67 14.57
C PHE A 26 -14.73 0.47 13.98
N ALA A 27 -13.70 1.03 14.62
CA ALA A 27 -12.33 0.85 14.19
C ALA A 27 -11.91 -0.63 14.21
N ARG A 28 -12.25 -1.36 15.27
CA ARG A 28 -11.93 -2.79 15.38
C ARG A 28 -12.59 -3.63 14.28
N LEU A 29 -13.86 -3.38 13.98
CA LEU A 29 -14.59 -4.08 12.92
C LEU A 29 -14.01 -3.75 11.53
N ALA A 30 -13.72 -2.47 11.28
CA ALA A 30 -13.11 -2.02 10.04
C ALA A 30 -11.72 -2.65 9.83
N PHE A 31 -10.83 -2.62 10.82
CA PHE A 31 -9.50 -3.24 10.70
C PHE A 31 -9.58 -4.76 10.50
N LYS A 32 -10.52 -5.45 11.14
CA LYS A 32 -10.70 -6.90 10.96
C LYS A 32 -11.15 -7.27 9.55
N ALA A 33 -12.08 -6.50 8.97
CA ALA A 33 -12.56 -6.74 7.61
C ALA A 33 -11.49 -6.40 6.58
N VAL A 34 -10.79 -5.29 6.79
CA VAL A 34 -9.90 -4.69 5.80
C VAL A 34 -8.50 -5.30 5.87
N GLY A 35 -8.07 -5.86 7.01
CA GLY A 35 -6.78 -6.58 7.14
C GLY A 35 -6.62 -7.78 6.21
N LYS A 36 -7.72 -8.44 5.81
CA LYS A 36 -7.68 -9.50 4.79
C LYS A 36 -7.33 -8.96 3.40
N LEU A 37 -7.71 -7.71 3.10
CA LEU A 37 -7.38 -7.02 1.85
C LEU A 37 -5.90 -6.66 1.76
N ASP A 38 -5.23 -6.35 2.89
CA ASP A 38 -3.79 -6.08 2.91
C ASP A 38 -2.99 -7.32 2.47
N VAL A 39 -3.29 -8.48 3.08
CA VAL A 39 -2.62 -9.74 2.75
C VAL A 39 -2.89 -10.14 1.29
N ALA A 40 -4.14 -10.09 0.85
CA ALA A 40 -4.51 -10.40 -0.54
C ALA A 40 -3.82 -9.44 -1.54
N GLY A 41 -3.75 -8.14 -1.21
CA GLY A 41 -3.07 -7.12 -2.00
C GLY A 41 -1.58 -7.39 -2.15
N ARG A 42 -0.89 -7.71 -1.04
CA ARG A 42 0.55 -8.06 -1.06
C ARG A 42 0.83 -9.29 -1.93
N ILE A 43 0.03 -10.35 -1.77
CA ILE A 43 0.17 -11.57 -2.58
C ILE A 43 -0.02 -11.25 -4.07
N ALA A 44 -1.06 -10.50 -4.42
CA ALA A 44 -1.34 -10.12 -5.80
C ALA A 44 -0.24 -9.25 -6.44
N ILE A 45 0.45 -8.43 -5.65
CA ILE A 45 1.60 -7.65 -6.12
C ILE A 45 2.83 -8.54 -6.33
N ILE A 46 3.15 -9.42 -5.37
CA ILE A 46 4.29 -10.34 -5.50
C ILE A 46 4.13 -11.24 -6.72
N LEU A 47 2.94 -11.85 -6.90
CA LEU A 47 2.64 -12.65 -8.08
C LEU A 47 2.75 -11.83 -9.36
N GLY A 48 2.29 -10.58 -9.33
CA GLY A 48 2.42 -9.65 -10.44
C GLY A 48 3.86 -9.32 -10.82
N ILE A 49 4.75 -9.12 -9.83
CA ILE A 49 6.18 -8.88 -10.04
C ILE A 49 6.82 -10.11 -10.69
N ILE A 50 6.56 -11.30 -10.15
CA ILE A 50 7.13 -12.56 -10.66
C ILE A 50 6.69 -12.78 -12.10
N LEU A 51 5.38 -12.65 -12.38
CA LEU A 51 4.84 -12.79 -13.73
C LEU A 51 5.44 -11.74 -14.67
N GLY A 52 5.57 -10.48 -14.23
CA GLY A 52 6.22 -9.41 -15.00
C GLY A 52 7.67 -9.73 -15.37
N LEU A 53 8.45 -10.27 -14.43
CA LEU A 53 9.85 -10.68 -14.68
C LEU A 53 9.95 -11.90 -15.62
N VAL A 54 8.99 -12.82 -15.56
CA VAL A 54 8.94 -13.98 -16.46
C VAL A 54 8.57 -13.54 -17.88
N VAL A 55 7.56 -12.67 -18.02
CA VAL A 55 7.12 -12.14 -19.32
C VAL A 55 8.18 -11.21 -19.94
N ALA A 56 9.00 -10.55 -19.12
CA ALA A 56 10.09 -9.70 -19.61
C ALA A 56 11.32 -10.48 -20.14
N ARG A 57 11.44 -11.80 -19.88
CA ARG A 57 12.55 -12.65 -20.38
C ARG A 57 12.83 -12.48 -21.89
N PRO A 58 11.83 -12.60 -22.78
CA PRO A 58 12.05 -12.46 -24.22
C PRO A 58 12.37 -11.03 -24.67
N PHE A 59 12.02 -10.00 -23.89
CA PHE A 59 12.18 -8.59 -24.29
C PHE A 59 13.48 -7.96 -23.75
N GLY A 60 14.24 -8.68 -22.92
CA GLY A 60 15.46 -8.20 -22.29
C GLY A 60 15.20 -7.31 -21.07
N TYR A 61 15.96 -7.54 -19.99
CA TYR A 61 15.81 -6.81 -18.72
C TYR A 61 16.39 -5.39 -18.72
N GLY A 62 17.09 -4.99 -19.79
CA GLY A 62 17.85 -3.74 -19.86
C GLY A 62 17.05 -2.50 -20.25
N SER A 63 15.76 -2.66 -20.57
CA SER A 63 14.91 -1.54 -20.98
C SER A 63 14.76 -0.52 -19.85
N THR A 64 15.12 0.73 -20.11
CA THR A 64 15.15 1.82 -19.11
C THR A 64 13.80 2.06 -18.45
N TRP A 65 12.69 1.90 -19.19
CA TRP A 65 11.33 2.03 -18.66
C TRP A 65 10.97 0.90 -17.70
N LEU A 66 11.45 -0.33 -17.96
CA LEU A 66 11.20 -1.49 -17.14
C LEU A 66 11.98 -1.36 -15.82
N LEU A 67 13.25 -0.96 -15.90
CA LEU A 67 14.09 -0.64 -14.74
C LEU A 67 13.47 0.47 -13.88
N ALA A 68 13.03 1.58 -14.51
CA ALA A 68 12.37 2.68 -13.80
C ALA A 68 11.08 2.22 -13.10
N SER A 69 10.29 1.36 -13.74
CA SER A 69 9.07 0.80 -13.15
C SER A 69 9.38 -0.02 -11.89
N TYR A 70 10.40 -0.89 -11.95
CA TYR A 70 10.82 -1.67 -10.79
C TYR A 70 11.37 -0.80 -9.65
N VAL A 71 12.15 0.24 -9.96
CA VAL A 71 12.64 1.20 -8.95
C VAL A 71 11.46 1.87 -8.24
N LEU A 72 10.47 2.37 -8.99
CA LEU A 72 9.28 2.99 -8.41
C LEU A 72 8.48 2.01 -7.55
N MET A 73 8.38 0.74 -7.97
CA MET A 73 7.72 -0.29 -7.18
C MET A 73 8.49 -0.59 -5.88
N VAL A 74 9.82 -0.65 -5.92
CA VAL A 74 10.64 -0.81 -4.71
C VAL A 74 10.43 0.37 -3.77
N LEU A 75 10.44 1.61 -4.27
CA LEU A 75 10.15 2.80 -3.45
C LEU A 75 8.74 2.73 -2.84
N ALA A 76 7.75 2.28 -3.60
CA ALA A 76 6.39 2.11 -3.10
C ALA A 76 6.30 1.05 -2.00
N ILE A 77 6.99 -0.08 -2.17
CA ILE A 77 7.08 -1.15 -1.17
C ILE A 77 7.78 -0.65 0.10
N LEU A 78 8.93 0.03 -0.04
CA LEU A 78 9.68 0.58 1.09
C LEU A 78 8.87 1.63 1.84
N ASN A 79 8.19 2.53 1.12
CA ASN A 79 7.29 3.51 1.70
C ASN A 79 6.14 2.83 2.49
N GLY A 80 5.58 1.75 1.94
CA GLY A 80 4.60 0.91 2.65
C GLY A 80 5.16 0.27 3.91
N ALA A 81 6.30 -0.42 3.80
CA ALA A 81 6.89 -1.19 4.89
C ALA A 81 7.45 -0.32 6.03
N LEU A 82 8.05 0.83 5.70
CA LEU A 82 8.74 1.69 6.68
C LEU A 82 7.83 2.72 7.33
N ILE A 83 6.74 3.14 6.65
CA ILE A 83 5.89 4.23 7.13
C ILE A 83 4.46 3.76 7.38
N LEU A 84 3.81 3.15 6.38
CA LEU A 84 2.40 2.80 6.46
C LEU A 84 2.15 1.61 7.38
N GLU A 85 2.96 0.56 7.28
CA GLU A 85 2.78 -0.66 8.09
C GLU A 85 2.99 -0.42 9.60
N PRO A 86 4.03 0.31 10.05
CA PRO A 86 4.16 0.67 11.47
C PRO A 86 3.01 1.56 11.96
N PHE A 87 2.54 2.48 11.12
CA PHE A 87 1.37 3.30 11.44
C PHE A 87 0.11 2.44 11.62
N GLN A 88 -0.15 1.51 10.69
CA GLN A 88 -1.28 0.58 10.76
C GLN A 88 -1.22 -0.32 11.98
N LYS A 89 -0.03 -0.86 12.32
CA LYS A 89 0.15 -1.69 13.53
C LYS A 89 -0.16 -0.91 14.81
N ARG A 90 0.31 0.34 14.91
CA ARG A 90 -0.02 1.24 16.04
C ARG A 90 -1.53 1.52 16.10
N MET A 91 -2.15 1.76 14.94
CA MET A 91 -3.58 2.00 14.82
C MET A 91 -4.42 0.81 15.31
N MET A 92 -4.07 -0.40 14.88
CA MET A 92 -4.74 -1.63 15.31
C MET A 92 -4.54 -1.91 16.80
N ALA A 93 -3.33 -1.70 17.33
CA ALA A 93 -3.04 -1.91 18.74
C ALA A 93 -3.89 -1.00 19.64
N ALA A 94 -4.03 0.28 19.29
CA ALA A 94 -4.88 1.21 20.02
C ALA A 94 -6.39 0.92 19.86
N ALA A 95 -6.82 0.43 18.69
CA ALA A 95 -8.19 -0.03 18.48
C ALA A 95 -8.53 -1.25 19.36
N VAL A 96 -7.58 -2.17 19.56
CA VAL A 96 -7.74 -3.32 20.47
C VAL A 96 -7.72 -2.89 21.94
N ALA A 97 -6.88 -1.92 22.30
CA ALA A 97 -6.77 -1.42 23.67
C ALA A 97 -7.93 -0.49 24.08
N GLY A 98 -8.88 -0.18 23.20
CA GLY A 98 -9.96 0.78 23.47
C GLY A 98 -9.49 2.23 23.59
N THR A 99 -8.21 2.51 23.32
CA THR A 99 -7.57 3.82 23.36
C THR A 99 -7.46 4.47 21.98
N ALA A 100 -8.22 3.97 20.99
CA ALA A 100 -8.35 4.51 19.64
C ALA A 100 -8.42 6.06 19.56
N PRO A 101 -9.14 6.78 20.45
CA PRO A 101 -9.18 8.25 20.40
C PRO A 101 -7.85 8.95 20.78
N LEU A 102 -6.84 8.23 21.28
CA LEU A 102 -5.55 8.78 21.76
C LEU A 102 -4.38 8.55 20.80
N LEU A 103 -4.58 7.88 19.67
CA LEU A 103 -3.56 7.89 18.63
C LEU A 103 -3.38 9.34 18.20
N PRO A 104 -2.14 9.87 18.22
CA PRO A 104 -1.93 11.27 17.89
C PRO A 104 -2.53 11.55 16.52
N GLN A 105 -3.63 12.32 16.52
CA GLN A 105 -3.99 13.17 15.41
C GLN A 105 -2.68 13.80 14.91
N ARG A 106 -2.41 13.74 13.59
CA ARG A 106 -1.31 14.45 12.88
C ARG A 106 -0.02 13.68 12.57
N SER A 107 -0.04 12.38 12.30
CA SER A 107 1.01 11.87 11.38
C SER A 107 0.68 12.28 9.95
N ASN A 108 0.90 13.56 9.62
CA ASN A 108 0.88 14.03 8.22
C ASN A 108 1.83 13.18 7.36
N VAL A 109 2.89 12.63 7.98
CA VAL A 109 3.83 11.70 7.36
C VAL A 109 3.13 10.46 6.81
N ALA A 110 2.23 9.81 7.56
CA ALA A 110 1.52 8.64 7.07
C ALA A 110 0.51 8.99 5.96
N LEU A 111 -0.06 10.21 5.97
CA LEU A 111 -0.93 10.70 4.91
C LEU A 111 -0.13 10.95 3.63
N TYR A 112 0.97 11.69 3.73
CA TYR A 112 1.86 11.96 2.60
C TYR A 112 2.50 10.69 2.07
N ALA A 113 2.85 9.74 2.92
CA ALA A 113 3.33 8.42 2.50
C ALA A 113 2.27 7.66 1.71
N ASN A 114 0.98 7.72 2.11
CA ASN A 114 -0.08 7.08 1.35
C ASN A 114 -0.23 7.74 -0.04
N ILE A 115 -0.21 9.07 -0.09
CA ILE A 115 -0.27 9.85 -1.35
C ILE A 115 0.95 9.54 -2.25
N ALA A 116 2.17 9.55 -1.69
CA ALA A 116 3.38 9.22 -2.44
C ALA A 116 3.34 7.77 -2.96
N GLY A 117 2.86 6.83 -2.14
CA GLY A 117 2.62 5.45 -2.54
C GLY A 117 1.67 5.35 -3.74
N PHE A 118 0.57 6.10 -3.73
CA PHE A 118 -0.35 6.22 -4.88
C PHE A 118 0.40 6.64 -6.14
N PHE A 119 1.15 7.75 -6.09
CA PHE A 119 1.87 8.24 -7.26
C PHE A 119 2.95 7.27 -7.77
N PHE A 120 3.73 6.63 -6.89
CA PHE A 120 4.74 5.65 -7.30
C PHE A 120 4.12 4.45 -8.02
N TRP A 121 3.01 3.95 -7.50
CA TRP A 121 2.28 2.84 -8.12
C TRP A 121 1.61 3.23 -9.44
N THR A 122 0.97 4.40 -9.51
CA THR A 122 0.35 4.86 -10.77
C THR A 122 1.42 5.12 -11.83
N ALA A 123 2.55 5.73 -11.47
CA ALA A 123 3.66 5.98 -12.38
C ALA A 123 4.29 4.67 -12.89
N SER A 124 4.47 3.67 -12.02
CA SER A 124 4.99 2.36 -12.44
C SER A 124 4.03 1.63 -13.38
N ILE A 125 2.72 1.61 -13.08
CA ILE A 125 1.71 1.03 -13.98
C ILE A 125 1.68 1.77 -15.31
N TRP A 126 1.72 3.11 -15.29
CA TRP A 126 1.73 3.92 -16.51
C TRP A 126 2.96 3.62 -17.37
N LEU A 127 4.15 3.51 -16.79
CA LEU A 127 5.36 3.14 -17.53
C LEU A 127 5.27 1.74 -18.16
N MET A 128 4.56 0.80 -17.51
CA MET A 128 4.32 -0.54 -18.05
C MET A 128 3.24 -0.59 -19.14
N ILE A 129 2.31 0.37 -19.18
CA ILE A 129 1.22 0.42 -20.19
C ILE A 129 1.59 1.29 -21.39
N ALA A 130 2.18 2.46 -21.14
CA ALA A 130 2.42 3.49 -22.16
C ALA A 130 3.66 3.23 -23.02
N LYS A 131 4.43 2.19 -22.73
CA LYS A 131 5.62 1.79 -23.49
C LYS A 131 5.41 0.38 -24.05
N PRO A 132 5.90 0.12 -25.28
CA PRO A 132 5.70 -1.12 -26.02
C PRO A 132 6.47 -2.31 -25.42
#